data_AF-A0A521VWM1-F1
#
_entry.id   AF-A0A521VWM1-F1
#
_cell.length_a   1.000
_cell.length_b   1.000
_cell.length_c   1.000
_cell.angle_alpha   90.00
_cell.angle_beta   90.00
_cell.angle_gamma   90.00
#
_symmetry.space_group_name_H-M   'P 1'
#
loop_
_entity.id
_entity.type
_entity.pdbx_description
1 polymer ?
#
loop_
_entity_poly.entity_id
_entity_poly.type
_entity_poly.pdbx_seq_one_letter_code
_entity_poly.pdbx_strand_id
1 'polypeptide(L)'
;MKHHINRGMWAAAWLGMACLVPVSTASAQSAGMASPVAAMTVPSGIVTASAPASTAPADVLADVLAVKPCRSKAAIAGLDTALPNVARRLASNETVTVVAVGSSSTAGAGASSPAFSYPSRLASELKRRLPNAAFTVINRGVNGEIIPDMLTRMDSAVLAQNPDLVIWQLGTNTVVRDQDAAPLSALVHDGIRRIRAHGADVILVDPQYAPKVIEKAGAQAMLDLLAGAAHDENVALFHRYAVMKSWHDAEHMPFDDFITPDALHLNDWGYSCFAHLLGEAITGALPMHAAQAPGTALAPR
;
A
#
# COMPACT_ATOMS: atom_id res chain seq x y z
N MET A 1 -39.57 53.94 22.71
CA MET A 1 -40.51 53.03 23.39
C MET A 1 -39.72 51.81 23.84
N LYS A 2 -39.58 51.64 25.15
CA LYS A 2 -38.96 50.47 25.80
C LYS A 2 -40.02 49.39 25.94
N HIS A 3 -39.69 48.13 25.74
CA HIS A 3 -40.23 47.04 26.56
C HIS A 3 -39.22 45.89 26.67
N HIS A 4 -38.74 45.72 27.90
CA HIS A 4 -38.15 44.51 28.47
C HIS A 4 -39.22 43.42 28.68
N ILE A 5 -38.78 42.15 28.74
CA ILE A 5 -39.14 41.02 29.65
C ILE A 5 -38.46 39.77 29.01
N ASN A 6 -37.41 39.12 29.50
CA ASN A 6 -37.01 38.51 30.78
C ASN A 6 -37.58 37.09 31.05
N ARG A 7 -36.66 36.12 30.99
CA ARG A 7 -36.45 34.88 31.78
C ARG A 7 -37.60 33.88 32.03
N GLY A 8 -37.28 32.61 31.78
CA GLY A 8 -37.95 31.45 32.38
C GLY A 8 -37.10 30.18 32.29
N MET A 9 -36.28 29.94 33.32
CA MET A 9 -35.69 28.64 33.67
C MET A 9 -36.79 27.61 33.96
N TRP A 10 -36.62 26.37 33.48
CA TRP A 10 -37.23 25.20 34.10
C TRP A 10 -36.14 24.13 34.28
N ALA A 11 -35.72 23.97 35.53
CA ALA A 11 -35.02 22.80 36.03
C ALA A 11 -36.08 21.76 36.41
N ALA A 12 -35.90 20.52 35.96
CA ALA A 12 -36.64 19.37 36.48
C ALA A 12 -35.63 18.33 36.95
N ALA A 13 -35.54 18.20 38.27
CA ALA A 13 -34.83 17.15 38.98
C ALA A 13 -35.58 15.83 38.83
N TRP A 14 -34.85 14.74 38.62
CA TRP A 14 -35.32 13.38 38.91
C TRP A 14 -34.30 12.71 39.82
N LEU A 15 -34.71 12.49 41.07
CA LEU A 15 -34.04 11.63 42.03
C LEU A 15 -34.29 10.16 41.67
N GLY A 16 -33.19 9.39 41.63
CA GLY A 16 -33.00 8.18 42.41
C GLY A 16 -33.90 6.97 42.14
N MET A 17 -33.31 5.94 41.52
CA MET A 17 -33.48 4.57 42.01
C MET A 17 -32.25 3.75 41.66
N ALA A 18 -31.47 3.41 42.68
CA ALA A 18 -30.33 2.52 42.57
C ALA A 18 -30.83 1.07 42.51
N CYS A 19 -30.55 0.37 41.41
CA CYS A 19 -30.63 -1.09 41.35
C CYS A 19 -29.20 -1.64 41.36
N LEU A 20 -28.82 -2.18 42.51
CA LEU A 20 -27.68 -3.06 42.70
C LEU A 20 -27.83 -4.29 41.81
N VAL A 21 -26.87 -4.51 40.90
CA VAL A 21 -26.70 -5.77 40.20
C VAL A 21 -25.53 -6.52 40.86
N PRO A 22 -25.72 -7.73 41.38
CA PRO A 22 -24.65 -8.47 42.03
C PRO A 22 -23.64 -9.01 41.01
N VAL A 23 -22.36 -8.83 41.32
CA VAL A 23 -21.23 -9.51 40.69
C VAL A 23 -21.25 -10.97 41.15
N SER A 24 -21.60 -11.90 40.26
CA SER A 24 -21.41 -13.34 40.48
C SER A 24 -20.03 -13.76 39.99
N THR A 25 -19.13 -14.00 40.94
CA THR A 25 -17.90 -14.78 40.76
C THR A 25 -18.27 -16.26 40.64
N ALA A 26 -18.16 -16.83 39.43
CA ALA A 26 -18.23 -18.27 39.23
C ALA A 26 -16.83 -18.82 38.98
N SER A 27 -16.26 -19.39 40.04
CA SER A 27 -15.09 -20.25 40.05
C SER A 27 -15.44 -21.61 39.46
N ALA A 28 -14.93 -21.91 38.26
CA ALA A 28 -15.00 -23.26 37.71
C ALA A 28 -13.85 -24.10 38.28
N GLN A 29 -14.18 -24.99 39.21
CA GLN A 29 -13.30 -26.05 39.68
C GLN A 29 -13.16 -27.12 38.59
N SER A 30 -11.92 -27.40 38.19
CA SER A 30 -11.55 -28.51 37.33
C SER A 30 -11.59 -29.82 38.13
N ALA A 31 -12.54 -30.71 37.81
CA ALA A 31 -12.50 -32.11 38.23
C ALA A 31 -11.66 -32.91 37.23
N GLY A 32 -10.64 -33.59 37.74
CA GLY A 32 -9.72 -34.40 36.95
C GLY A 32 -10.32 -35.73 36.47
N MET A 33 -9.81 -36.18 35.33
CA MET A 33 -9.68 -37.60 35.01
C MET A 33 -8.29 -37.83 34.43
N ALA A 34 -7.44 -38.47 35.22
CA ALA A 34 -6.14 -38.95 34.80
C ALA A 34 -6.31 -40.25 33.99
N SER A 35 -5.62 -40.33 32.86
CA SER A 35 -5.29 -41.59 32.19
C SER A 35 -3.79 -41.62 31.93
N PRO A 36 -3.11 -42.77 32.11
CA PRO A 36 -1.65 -42.83 32.08
C PRO A 36 -1.15 -42.83 30.63
N VAL A 37 -0.29 -41.87 30.29
CA VAL A 37 0.48 -41.93 29.04
C VAL A 37 1.79 -42.64 29.34
N ALA A 38 1.97 -43.81 28.72
CA ALA A 38 3.20 -44.57 28.75
C ALA A 38 4.35 -43.74 28.13
N ALA A 39 5.45 -43.61 28.86
CA ALA A 39 6.66 -42.97 28.39
C ALA A 39 7.33 -43.86 27.32
N MET A 40 7.28 -43.42 26.06
CA MET A 40 8.19 -43.92 25.01
C MET A 40 9.39 -42.98 24.95
N THR A 41 10.55 -43.50 25.36
CA THR A 41 11.87 -42.89 25.19
C THR A 41 12.25 -42.92 23.71
N VAL A 42 12.40 -41.75 23.09
CA VAL A 42 12.96 -41.61 21.73
C VAL A 42 14.45 -41.25 21.87
N PRO A 43 15.38 -41.96 21.21
CA PRO A 43 16.80 -41.62 21.28
C PRO A 43 17.09 -40.31 20.53
N SER A 44 17.87 -39.44 21.17
CA SER A 44 18.46 -38.24 20.55
C SER A 44 19.47 -38.64 19.47
N GLY A 45 19.01 -38.75 18.21
CA GLY A 45 19.86 -38.76 17.03
C GLY A 45 19.97 -37.35 16.46
N ILE A 46 21.14 -36.71 16.59
CA ILE A 46 21.44 -35.46 15.89
C ILE A 46 21.63 -35.82 14.41
N VAL A 47 20.59 -35.61 13.61
CA VAL A 47 20.70 -35.58 12.14
C VAL A 47 20.95 -34.13 11.76
N THR A 48 22.21 -33.81 11.45
CA THR A 48 22.56 -32.57 10.74
C THR A 48 22.05 -32.69 9.30
N ALA A 49 20.78 -32.33 9.09
CA ALA A 49 20.26 -32.11 7.74
C ALA A 49 20.88 -30.80 7.24
N SER A 50 21.93 -30.89 6.42
CA SER A 50 22.37 -29.76 5.60
C SER A 50 21.25 -29.42 4.62
N ALA A 51 20.51 -28.36 4.91
CA ALA A 51 19.57 -27.78 3.96
C ALA A 51 20.34 -27.35 2.70
N PRO A 52 19.89 -27.71 1.49
CA PRO A 52 20.51 -27.20 0.29
C PRO A 52 20.33 -25.67 0.27
N ALA A 53 21.40 -24.96 -0.06
CA ALA A 53 21.36 -23.53 -0.29
C ALA A 53 20.29 -23.25 -1.35
N SER A 54 19.26 -22.49 -0.94
CA SER A 54 18.21 -22.02 -1.85
C SER A 54 18.88 -21.14 -2.90
N THR A 55 18.99 -21.66 -4.11
CA THR A 55 19.27 -20.86 -5.29
C THR A 55 18.18 -19.80 -5.36
N ALA A 56 18.58 -18.52 -5.33
CA ALA A 56 17.66 -17.42 -5.53
C ALA A 56 16.79 -17.72 -6.77
N PRO A 57 15.46 -17.53 -6.72
CA PRO A 57 14.64 -17.74 -7.90
C PRO A 57 15.24 -16.89 -9.03
N ALA A 58 15.44 -17.51 -10.20
CA ALA A 58 15.70 -16.80 -11.44
C ALA A 58 14.74 -15.60 -11.56
N ASP A 59 15.13 -14.54 -12.28
CA ASP A 59 14.39 -13.28 -12.36
C ASP A 59 12.99 -13.45 -13.00
N VAL A 60 12.04 -13.97 -12.21
CA VAL A 60 10.68 -14.32 -12.63
C VAL A 60 9.94 -13.09 -13.15
N LEU A 61 10.37 -11.87 -12.78
CA LEU A 61 9.84 -10.64 -13.33
C LEU A 61 10.30 -10.42 -14.77
N ALA A 62 11.60 -10.60 -15.03
CA ALA A 62 12.14 -10.55 -16.39
C ALA A 62 11.50 -11.62 -17.29
N ASP A 63 11.24 -12.82 -16.78
CA ASP A 63 10.60 -13.89 -17.55
C ASP A 63 9.18 -13.52 -18.02
N VAL A 64 8.35 -12.94 -17.14
CA VAL A 64 6.99 -12.49 -17.50
C VAL A 64 7.03 -11.35 -18.53
N LEU A 65 7.91 -10.38 -18.33
CA LEU A 65 8.01 -9.22 -19.21
C LEU A 65 8.77 -9.50 -20.51
N ALA A 66 9.54 -10.59 -20.59
CA ALA A 66 10.18 -11.06 -21.82
C ALA A 66 9.15 -11.59 -22.82
N VAL A 67 8.08 -12.25 -22.33
CA VAL A 67 6.97 -12.73 -23.18
C VAL A 67 6.20 -11.56 -23.79
N LYS A 68 5.94 -10.52 -22.99
CA LYS A 68 5.26 -9.31 -23.43
C LYS A 68 5.86 -8.09 -22.73
N PRO A 69 6.64 -7.24 -23.44
CA PRO A 69 7.28 -6.08 -22.84
C PRO A 69 6.26 -5.13 -22.21
N CYS A 70 6.50 -4.74 -20.97
CA CYS A 70 5.78 -3.65 -20.33
C CYS A 70 6.37 -2.31 -20.78
N ARG A 71 5.56 -1.46 -21.40
CA ARG A 71 5.97 -0.10 -21.77
C ARG A 71 4.94 0.89 -21.23
N SER A 72 5.40 2.11 -20.97
CA SER A 72 4.56 3.26 -20.72
C SER A 72 5.33 4.52 -21.08
N LYS A 73 4.63 5.59 -21.43
CA LYS A 73 5.28 6.89 -21.60
C LYS A 73 5.72 7.37 -20.22
N ALA A 74 6.98 7.80 -20.10
CA ALA A 74 7.54 8.31 -18.84
C ALA A 74 6.67 9.41 -18.21
N ALA A 75 6.04 10.27 -19.03
CA ALA A 75 5.13 11.32 -18.57
C ALA A 75 3.86 10.80 -17.85
N ILE A 76 3.48 9.54 -18.06
CA ILE A 76 2.30 8.90 -17.42
C ILE A 76 2.72 8.09 -16.20
N ALA A 77 3.89 7.44 -16.26
CA ALA A 77 4.38 6.53 -15.23
C ALA A 77 5.31 7.19 -14.19
N GLY A 78 5.79 8.42 -14.42
CA GLY A 78 6.70 9.12 -13.52
C GLY A 78 6.03 9.67 -12.27
N LEU A 79 6.82 9.94 -11.23
CA LEU A 79 6.39 10.73 -10.07
C LEU A 79 6.79 12.19 -10.29
N ASP A 80 5.93 13.11 -9.86
CA ASP A 80 6.13 14.56 -9.93
C ASP A 80 6.89 15.12 -8.70
N THR A 81 7.00 14.33 -7.64
CA THR A 81 7.55 14.72 -6.35
C THR A 81 8.73 13.82 -5.96
N ALA A 82 9.79 14.42 -5.42
CA ALA A 82 10.97 13.70 -4.94
C ALA A 82 10.68 12.85 -3.70
N LEU A 83 11.51 11.83 -3.46
CA LEU A 83 11.45 10.93 -2.29
C LEU A 83 12.66 11.16 -1.35
N PRO A 84 12.67 12.26 -0.57
CA PRO A 84 13.85 12.67 0.19
C PRO A 84 14.23 11.71 1.32
N ASN A 85 13.28 11.05 1.98
CA ASN A 85 13.61 10.12 3.06
C ASN A 85 14.21 8.83 2.52
N VAL A 86 13.65 8.30 1.41
CA VAL A 86 14.26 7.18 0.69
C VAL A 86 15.67 7.55 0.22
N ALA A 87 15.84 8.71 -0.41
CA ALA A 87 17.14 9.18 -0.88
C ALA A 87 18.17 9.28 0.25
N ARG A 88 17.77 9.81 1.41
CA ARG A 88 18.62 9.93 2.60
C ARG A 88 19.07 8.56 3.13
N ARG A 89 18.17 7.57 3.22
CA ARG A 89 18.52 6.21 3.65
C ARG A 89 19.50 5.55 2.69
N LEU A 90 19.26 5.68 1.39
CA LEU A 90 20.15 5.15 0.36
C LEU A 90 21.55 5.80 0.42
N ALA A 91 21.63 7.13 0.60
CA ALA A 91 22.90 7.84 0.73
C ALA A 91 23.71 7.40 1.96
N SER A 92 23.03 6.96 3.03
CA SER A 92 23.66 6.41 4.23
C SER A 92 23.94 4.90 4.15
N ASN A 93 23.68 4.25 3.01
CA ASN A 93 23.74 2.78 2.85
C ASN A 93 22.89 2.01 3.88
N GLU A 94 21.78 2.60 4.31
CA GLU A 94 20.82 1.97 5.21
C GLU A 94 19.75 1.21 4.42
N THR A 95 19.18 0.16 5.01
CA THR A 95 18.05 -0.56 4.43
C THR A 95 16.82 0.34 4.37
N VAL A 96 16.23 0.50 3.19
CA VAL A 96 14.97 1.21 2.99
C VAL A 96 13.80 0.28 3.27
N THR A 97 12.95 0.63 4.22
CA THR A 97 11.71 -0.09 4.51
C THR A 97 10.54 0.52 3.74
N VAL A 98 9.99 -0.24 2.79
CA VAL A 98 8.82 0.14 2.00
C VAL A 98 7.61 -0.63 2.52
N VAL A 99 6.53 0.05 2.90
CA VAL A 99 5.27 -0.60 3.29
C VAL A 99 4.20 -0.30 2.25
N ALA A 100 3.71 -1.36 1.59
CA ALA A 100 2.60 -1.28 0.66
C ALA A 100 1.28 -1.52 1.40
N VAL A 101 0.40 -0.52 1.40
CA VAL A 101 -0.90 -0.52 2.09
C VAL A 101 -2.00 -0.43 1.04
N GLY A 102 -3.05 -1.22 1.19
CA GLY A 102 -4.19 -1.17 0.30
C GLY A 102 -5.11 -2.35 0.54
N SER A 103 -5.93 -2.66 -0.46
CA SER A 103 -6.89 -3.74 -0.35
C SER A 103 -6.41 -5.03 -1.05
N SER A 104 -7.29 -5.70 -1.77
CA SER A 104 -7.04 -6.98 -2.44
C SER A 104 -5.99 -6.91 -3.53
N SER A 105 -5.89 -5.81 -4.27
CA SER A 105 -4.80 -5.62 -5.24
C SER A 105 -3.43 -5.54 -4.57
N THR A 106 -3.33 -4.89 -3.41
CA THR A 106 -2.10 -4.92 -2.59
C THR A 106 -1.87 -6.28 -1.97
N ALA A 107 -2.91 -6.97 -1.47
CA ALA A 107 -2.79 -8.31 -0.92
C ALA A 107 -2.32 -9.35 -1.98
N GLY A 108 -2.56 -9.06 -3.26
CA GLY A 108 -2.15 -9.91 -4.39
C GLY A 108 -3.28 -10.77 -4.97
N ALA A 109 -4.55 -10.43 -4.73
CA ALA A 109 -5.66 -11.12 -5.38
C ALA A 109 -5.50 -11.07 -6.90
N GLY A 110 -5.69 -12.19 -7.58
CA GLY A 110 -5.47 -12.34 -9.03
C GLY A 110 -4.05 -12.77 -9.44
N ALA A 111 -3.07 -12.67 -8.54
CA ALA A 111 -1.75 -13.25 -8.76
C ALA A 111 -1.80 -14.78 -8.61
N SER A 112 -1.03 -15.51 -9.43
CA SER A 112 -0.94 -16.97 -9.37
C SER A 112 -0.28 -17.49 -8.10
N SER A 113 0.54 -16.65 -7.46
CA SER A 113 1.11 -16.90 -6.13
C SER A 113 1.51 -15.58 -5.45
N PRO A 114 1.79 -15.57 -4.13
CA PRO A 114 2.22 -14.36 -3.42
C PRO A 114 3.44 -13.69 -4.06
N ALA A 115 4.33 -14.47 -4.69
CA ALA A 115 5.50 -13.95 -5.39
C ALA A 115 5.13 -13.05 -6.57
N PHE A 116 3.95 -13.20 -7.18
CA PHE A 116 3.47 -12.37 -8.31
C PHE A 116 2.61 -11.18 -7.87
N SER A 117 2.42 -10.96 -6.56
CA SER A 117 1.84 -9.70 -6.08
C SER A 117 2.74 -8.51 -6.45
N TYR A 118 2.16 -7.33 -6.70
CA TYR A 118 2.97 -6.16 -7.05
C TYR A 118 4.00 -5.78 -5.97
N PRO A 119 3.77 -5.92 -4.65
CA PRO A 119 4.81 -5.60 -3.67
C PRO A 119 6.01 -6.55 -3.76
N SER A 120 5.77 -7.84 -4.02
CA SER A 120 6.85 -8.81 -4.24
C SER A 120 7.60 -8.54 -5.54
N ARG A 121 6.88 -8.20 -6.62
CA ARG A 121 7.50 -7.81 -7.90
C ARG A 121 8.29 -6.51 -7.77
N LEU A 122 7.80 -5.56 -6.98
CA LEU A 122 8.47 -4.29 -6.71
C LEU A 122 9.79 -4.50 -5.97
N ALA A 123 9.83 -5.43 -5.01
CA ALA A 123 11.08 -5.77 -4.32
C ALA A 123 12.16 -6.26 -5.30
N SER A 124 11.80 -7.17 -6.22
CA SER A 124 12.70 -7.64 -7.28
C SER A 124 13.12 -6.50 -8.20
N GLU A 125 12.19 -5.64 -8.59
CA GLU A 125 12.46 -4.52 -9.49
C GLU A 125 13.42 -3.47 -8.86
N LEU A 126 13.20 -3.12 -7.60
CA LEU A 126 14.07 -2.18 -6.88
C LEU A 126 15.49 -2.77 -6.74
N LYS A 127 15.61 -4.05 -6.42
CA LYS A 127 16.91 -4.75 -6.38
C LYS A 127 17.60 -4.75 -7.75
N ARG A 128 16.85 -4.96 -8.83
CA ARG A 128 17.39 -4.96 -10.20
C ARG A 128 17.90 -3.58 -10.60
N ARG A 129 17.17 -2.51 -10.25
CA ARG A 129 17.52 -1.12 -10.60
C ARG A 129 18.62 -0.53 -9.71
N LEU A 130 18.66 -0.92 -8.44
CA LEU A 130 19.61 -0.43 -7.45
C LEU A 130 20.32 -1.62 -6.78
N PRO A 131 21.24 -2.30 -7.48
CA PRO A 131 21.83 -3.57 -7.01
C PRO A 131 22.63 -3.46 -5.71
N ASN A 132 23.10 -2.26 -5.38
CA ASN A 132 23.88 -1.99 -4.16
C ASN A 132 23.01 -1.50 -2.99
N ALA A 133 21.72 -1.24 -3.22
CA ALA A 133 20.80 -0.77 -2.19
C ALA A 133 20.06 -1.93 -1.53
N ALA A 134 19.86 -1.84 -0.22
CA ALA A 134 19.05 -2.79 0.52
C ALA A 134 17.60 -2.27 0.64
N PHE A 135 16.64 -3.10 0.23
CA PHE A 135 15.21 -2.81 0.36
C PHE A 135 14.51 -3.95 1.11
N THR A 136 13.60 -3.58 2.01
CA THR A 136 12.60 -4.47 2.61
C THR A 136 11.23 -3.99 2.17
N VAL A 137 10.51 -4.77 1.35
CA VAL A 137 9.14 -4.44 0.92
C VAL A 137 8.15 -5.28 1.72
N ILE A 138 7.28 -4.61 2.47
CA ILE A 138 6.32 -5.22 3.38
C ILE A 138 4.92 -5.05 2.81
N ASN A 139 4.25 -6.18 2.55
CA ASN A 139 2.87 -6.19 2.10
C ASN A 139 1.92 -6.09 3.32
N ARG A 140 1.06 -5.06 3.31
CA ARG A 140 -0.02 -4.82 4.27
C ARG A 140 -1.36 -4.62 3.54
N GLY A 141 -1.61 -5.41 2.50
CA GLY A 141 -2.89 -5.47 1.81
C GLY A 141 -3.91 -6.33 2.56
N VAL A 142 -5.17 -5.87 2.63
CA VAL A 142 -6.28 -6.63 3.22
C VAL A 142 -7.51 -6.57 2.33
N ASN A 143 -8.01 -7.73 1.91
CA ASN A 143 -9.12 -7.83 0.96
C ASN A 143 -10.37 -7.08 1.43
N GLY A 144 -10.94 -6.28 0.55
CA GLY A 144 -12.20 -5.56 0.77
C GLY A 144 -12.12 -4.25 1.55
N GLU A 145 -10.97 -3.86 2.12
CA GLU A 145 -10.84 -2.59 2.85
C GLU A 145 -11.05 -1.35 1.97
N ILE A 146 -11.65 -0.32 2.58
CA ILE A 146 -11.72 1.06 2.08
C ILE A 146 -10.82 1.98 2.94
N ILE A 147 -10.71 3.26 2.57
CA ILE A 147 -9.84 4.24 3.25
C ILE A 147 -10.03 4.26 4.79
N PRO A 148 -11.26 4.33 5.35
CA PRO A 148 -11.46 4.28 6.81
C PRO A 148 -10.88 3.03 7.49
N ASP A 149 -11.00 1.86 6.86
CA ASP A 149 -10.50 0.61 7.41
C ASP A 149 -8.97 0.62 7.48
N MET A 150 -8.32 1.10 6.40
CA MET A 150 -6.87 1.21 6.33
C MET A 150 -6.33 2.19 7.38
N LEU A 151 -7.03 3.31 7.62
CA LEU A 151 -6.67 4.27 8.65
C LEU A 151 -6.77 3.70 10.06
N THR A 152 -7.77 2.85 10.32
CA THR A 152 -7.97 2.21 11.63
C THR A 152 -6.75 1.37 12.04
N ARG A 153 -6.04 0.79 11.07
CA ARG A 153 -4.84 -0.01 11.29
C ARG A 153 -3.53 0.67 10.88
N MET A 154 -3.55 1.96 10.56
CA MET A 154 -2.35 2.68 10.08
C MET A 154 -1.21 2.56 11.10
N ASP A 155 -1.47 2.88 12.35
CA ASP A 155 -0.42 2.92 13.38
C ASP A 155 0.17 1.54 13.65
N SER A 156 -0.69 0.52 13.84
CA SER A 156 -0.26 -0.83 14.25
C SER A 156 0.28 -1.69 13.10
N ALA A 157 -0.29 -1.56 11.89
CA ALA A 157 0.09 -2.40 10.76
C ALA A 157 1.14 -1.76 9.85
N VAL A 158 1.20 -0.42 9.81
CA VAL A 158 2.02 0.36 8.88
C VAL A 158 3.14 1.09 9.63
N LEU A 159 2.79 2.04 10.51
CA LEU A 159 3.79 2.92 11.15
C LEU A 159 4.69 2.16 12.14
N ALA A 160 4.16 1.14 12.82
CA ALA A 160 4.94 0.25 13.68
C ALA A 160 6.07 -0.51 12.95
N GLN A 161 6.05 -0.54 11.61
CA GLN A 161 7.13 -1.12 10.81
C GLN A 161 8.28 -0.13 10.57
N ASN A 162 8.17 1.12 11.03
CA ASN A 162 9.11 2.22 10.75
C ASN A 162 9.40 2.38 9.25
N PRO A 163 8.37 2.62 8.42
CA PRO A 163 8.55 2.81 6.99
C PRO A 163 9.40 4.05 6.69
N ASP A 164 10.22 3.95 5.64
CA ASP A 164 10.84 5.09 4.98
C ASP A 164 10.00 5.53 3.77
N LEU A 165 9.19 4.62 3.22
CA LEU A 165 8.24 4.86 2.16
C LEU A 165 6.94 4.08 2.43
N VAL A 166 5.80 4.76 2.32
CA VAL A 166 4.48 4.11 2.26
C VAL A 166 3.90 4.27 0.87
N ILE A 167 3.56 3.15 0.25
CA ILE A 167 2.80 3.11 -1.00
C ILE A 167 1.35 2.81 -0.63
N TRP A 168 0.46 3.79 -0.81
CA TRP A 168 -0.92 3.70 -0.34
C TRP A 168 -1.90 3.64 -1.50
N GLN A 169 -2.46 2.45 -1.75
CA GLN A 169 -3.40 2.18 -2.84
C GLN A 169 -4.84 2.36 -2.37
N LEU A 170 -5.58 3.23 -3.07
CA LEU A 170 -6.83 3.81 -2.57
C LEU A 170 -8.00 3.70 -3.56
N GLY A 171 -9.21 3.94 -3.06
CA GLY A 171 -10.39 4.30 -3.85
C GLY A 171 -11.16 3.17 -4.55
N THR A 172 -10.50 2.12 -5.03
CA THR A 172 -11.15 1.07 -5.86
C THR A 172 -12.40 0.49 -5.21
N ASN A 173 -12.33 0.06 -3.95
CA ASN A 173 -13.48 -0.57 -3.28
C ASN A 173 -14.64 0.38 -3.05
N THR A 174 -14.37 1.65 -2.76
CA THR A 174 -15.40 2.69 -2.63
C THR A 174 -16.12 2.86 -3.98
N VAL A 175 -15.36 2.96 -5.07
CA VAL A 175 -15.90 3.14 -6.43
C VAL A 175 -16.75 1.93 -6.86
N VAL A 176 -16.23 0.71 -6.75
CA VAL A 176 -16.98 -0.49 -7.21
C VAL A 176 -18.21 -0.81 -6.36
N ARG A 177 -18.28 -0.27 -5.14
CA ARG A 177 -19.44 -0.39 -4.23
C ARG A 177 -20.40 0.80 -4.31
N ASP A 178 -20.21 1.73 -5.25
CA ASP A 178 -21.03 2.94 -5.42
C ASP A 178 -21.16 3.76 -4.12
N GLN A 179 -20.08 3.80 -3.32
CA GLN A 179 -20.03 4.57 -2.08
C GLN A 179 -19.61 6.02 -2.36
N ASP A 180 -20.11 6.95 -1.53
CA ASP A 180 -19.77 8.36 -1.64
C ASP A 180 -18.29 8.62 -1.32
N ALA A 181 -17.62 9.32 -2.23
CA ALA A 181 -16.22 9.71 -2.10
C ALA A 181 -16.04 11.04 -1.36
N ALA A 182 -17.07 11.90 -1.28
CA ALA A 182 -17.00 13.21 -0.66
C ALA A 182 -16.40 13.22 0.77
N PRO A 183 -16.75 12.30 1.69
CA PRO A 183 -16.17 12.31 3.04
C PRO A 183 -14.71 11.82 3.09
N LEU A 184 -14.19 11.25 2.01
CA LEU A 184 -12.89 10.57 2.02
C LEU A 184 -11.70 11.53 1.88
N SER A 185 -11.91 12.74 1.34
CA SER A 185 -10.83 13.72 1.19
C SER A 185 -10.13 14.00 2.52
N ALA A 186 -10.89 14.37 3.56
CA ALA A 186 -10.34 14.65 4.89
C ALA A 186 -9.56 13.46 5.48
N LEU A 187 -10.01 12.23 5.20
CA LEU A 187 -9.36 11.00 5.65
C LEU A 187 -8.04 10.75 4.92
N VAL A 188 -8.00 10.99 3.61
CA VAL A 188 -6.76 10.87 2.82
C VAL A 188 -5.72 11.88 3.31
N HIS A 189 -6.11 13.15 3.50
CA HIS A 189 -5.23 14.18 4.09
C HIS A 189 -4.71 13.80 5.48
N ASP A 190 -5.58 13.30 6.36
CA ASP A 190 -5.18 12.82 7.68
C ASP A 190 -4.17 11.66 7.60
N GLY A 191 -4.43 10.66 6.77
CA GLY A 191 -3.50 9.55 6.57
C GLY A 191 -2.14 9.99 6.05
N ILE A 192 -2.10 10.88 5.04
CA ILE A 192 -0.85 11.44 4.51
C ILE A 192 -0.07 12.14 5.61
N ARG A 193 -0.72 13.02 6.37
CA ARG A 193 -0.07 13.78 7.46
C ARG A 193 0.46 12.87 8.56
N ARG A 194 -0.27 11.81 8.94
CA ARG A 194 0.21 10.81 9.91
C ARG A 194 1.45 10.08 9.43
N ILE A 195 1.47 9.61 8.18
CA ILE A 195 2.62 8.92 7.60
C ILE A 195 3.84 9.85 7.54
N ARG A 196 3.65 11.09 7.08
CA ARG A 196 4.74 12.08 7.00
C ARG A 196 5.26 12.49 8.38
N ALA A 197 4.40 12.61 9.37
CA ALA A 197 4.80 12.89 10.75
C ALA A 197 5.66 11.76 11.34
N HIS A 198 5.51 10.52 10.84
CA HIS A 198 6.38 9.39 11.17
C HIS A 198 7.72 9.41 10.43
N GLY A 199 7.92 10.34 9.50
CA GLY A 199 9.17 10.51 8.75
C GLY A 199 9.28 9.67 7.47
N ALA A 200 8.17 9.11 6.98
CA ALA A 200 8.15 8.36 5.73
C ALA A 200 7.73 9.24 4.54
N ASP A 201 8.28 8.93 3.37
CA ASP A 201 7.74 9.42 2.10
C ASP A 201 6.41 8.72 1.78
N VAL A 202 5.55 9.36 0.99
CA VAL A 202 4.24 8.84 0.60
C VAL A 202 4.13 8.81 -0.91
N ILE A 203 3.70 7.67 -1.45
CA ILE A 203 3.19 7.54 -2.81
C ILE A 203 1.73 7.12 -2.72
N LEU A 204 0.81 7.95 -3.17
CA LEU A 204 -0.56 7.53 -3.42
C LEU A 204 -0.62 6.72 -4.72
N VAL A 205 -1.47 5.70 -4.75
CA VAL A 205 -1.77 4.94 -5.97
C VAL A 205 -3.27 4.96 -6.20
N ASP A 206 -3.68 5.53 -7.32
CA ASP A 206 -5.08 5.68 -7.69
C ASP A 206 -5.73 4.35 -8.15
N PRO A 207 -7.07 4.28 -8.30
CA PRO A 207 -7.77 3.07 -8.75
C PRO A 207 -7.21 2.47 -10.06
N GLN A 208 -7.36 1.15 -10.23
CA GLN A 208 -6.99 0.51 -11.49
C GLN A 208 -7.98 0.86 -12.62
N TYR A 209 -7.49 0.92 -13.86
CA TYR A 209 -8.36 0.91 -15.05
C TYR A 209 -8.80 -0.54 -15.33
N ALA A 210 -9.95 -0.93 -14.80
CA ALA A 210 -10.53 -2.27 -14.97
C ALA A 210 -12.04 -2.16 -15.27
N PRO A 211 -12.66 -3.15 -15.95
CA PRO A 211 -14.07 -3.06 -16.35
C PRO A 211 -15.02 -2.68 -15.21
N LYS A 212 -14.91 -3.34 -14.05
CA LYS A 212 -15.75 -3.03 -12.88
C LYS A 212 -15.55 -1.63 -12.29
N VAL A 213 -14.43 -0.97 -12.59
CA VAL A 213 -14.15 0.41 -12.16
C VAL A 213 -14.68 1.40 -13.20
N ILE A 214 -14.41 1.17 -14.49
CA ILE A 214 -14.77 2.11 -15.56
C ILE A 214 -16.29 2.17 -15.82
N GLU A 215 -17.03 1.14 -15.41
CA GLU A 215 -18.50 1.13 -15.41
C GLU A 215 -19.12 2.07 -14.36
N LYS A 216 -18.33 2.58 -13.40
CA LYS A 216 -18.82 3.33 -12.26
C LYS A 216 -18.67 4.83 -12.47
N ALA A 217 -19.77 5.56 -12.29
CA ALA A 217 -19.79 7.03 -12.40
C ALA A 217 -18.84 7.71 -11.40
N GLY A 218 -18.61 7.09 -10.24
CA GLY A 218 -17.72 7.62 -9.20
C GLY A 218 -16.22 7.50 -9.48
N ALA A 219 -15.80 6.84 -10.57
CA ALA A 219 -14.39 6.60 -10.86
C ALA A 219 -13.62 7.92 -11.03
N GLN A 220 -14.12 8.85 -11.87
CA GLN A 220 -13.43 10.12 -12.11
C GLN A 220 -13.35 10.97 -10.84
N ALA A 221 -14.43 11.05 -10.07
CA ALA A 221 -14.45 11.81 -8.82
C ALA A 221 -13.41 11.30 -7.80
N MET A 222 -13.17 9.98 -7.77
CA MET A 222 -12.11 9.40 -6.93
C MET A 222 -10.71 9.76 -7.43
N LEU A 223 -10.48 9.75 -8.76
CA LEU A 223 -9.20 10.18 -9.33
C LEU A 223 -8.90 11.64 -9.00
N ASP A 224 -9.89 12.52 -9.17
CA ASP A 224 -9.77 13.95 -8.89
C ASP A 224 -9.50 14.21 -7.40
N LEU A 225 -10.18 13.47 -6.51
CA LEU A 225 -9.96 13.56 -5.06
C LEU A 225 -8.52 13.20 -4.68
N LEU A 226 -7.99 12.10 -5.22
CA LEU A 226 -6.62 11.66 -4.92
C LEU A 226 -5.57 12.58 -5.52
N ALA A 227 -5.80 13.10 -6.73
CA ALA A 227 -4.94 14.09 -7.35
C ALA A 227 -4.90 15.40 -6.54
N GLY A 228 -6.06 15.88 -6.10
CA GLY A 228 -6.16 17.06 -5.24
C GLY A 228 -5.41 16.86 -3.90
N ALA A 229 -5.64 15.74 -3.22
CA ALA A 229 -4.96 15.45 -1.96
C ALA A 229 -3.43 15.32 -2.11
N ALA A 230 -2.96 14.68 -3.20
CA ALA A 230 -1.54 14.58 -3.50
C ALA A 230 -0.89 15.95 -3.74
N HIS A 231 -1.54 16.79 -4.54
CA HIS A 231 -1.12 18.16 -4.82
C HIS A 231 -1.07 19.00 -3.54
N ASP A 232 -2.14 19.00 -2.77
CA ASP A 232 -2.29 19.85 -1.58
C ASP A 232 -1.31 19.49 -0.45
N GLU A 233 -1.00 18.20 -0.29
CA GLU A 233 -0.01 17.72 0.69
C GLU A 233 1.42 17.66 0.13
N ASN A 234 1.60 17.96 -1.16
CA ASN A 234 2.85 17.86 -1.91
C ASN A 234 3.50 16.48 -1.73
N VAL A 235 2.75 15.42 -2.04
CA VAL A 235 3.20 14.03 -2.05
C VAL A 235 3.04 13.42 -3.42
N ALA A 236 3.84 12.40 -3.72
CA ALA A 236 3.81 11.75 -5.02
C ALA A 236 2.50 10.98 -5.26
N LEU A 237 2.02 11.04 -6.50
CA LEU A 237 0.90 10.22 -6.99
C LEU A 237 1.37 9.37 -8.17
N PHE A 238 1.20 8.05 -8.07
CA PHE A 238 1.36 7.15 -9.20
C PHE A 238 0.00 6.92 -9.87
N HIS A 239 -0.13 7.39 -11.12
CA HIS A 239 -1.35 7.34 -11.91
C HIS A 239 -1.61 5.96 -12.53
N ARG A 240 -1.84 4.95 -11.68
CA ARG A 240 -2.14 3.57 -12.09
C ARG A 240 -3.32 3.50 -13.07
N TYR A 241 -4.38 4.30 -12.86
CA TYR A 241 -5.51 4.37 -13.79
C TYR A 241 -5.04 4.75 -15.19
N ALA A 242 -4.27 5.84 -15.31
CA ALA A 242 -3.80 6.33 -16.61
C ALA A 242 -2.81 5.36 -17.28
N VAL A 243 -1.91 4.76 -16.50
CA VAL A 243 -0.98 3.72 -16.96
C VAL A 243 -1.77 2.55 -17.56
N MET A 244 -2.72 2.00 -16.81
CA MET A 244 -3.49 0.84 -17.26
C MET A 244 -4.42 1.17 -18.44
N LYS A 245 -5.00 2.38 -18.44
CA LYS A 245 -5.77 2.89 -19.59
C LYS A 245 -4.91 2.95 -20.84
N SER A 246 -3.63 3.30 -20.74
CA SER A 246 -2.71 3.34 -21.88
C SER A 246 -2.41 1.95 -22.45
N TRP A 247 -2.33 0.91 -21.60
CA TRP A 247 -2.20 -0.47 -22.07
C TRP A 247 -3.41 -0.85 -22.95
N HIS A 248 -4.62 -0.49 -22.52
CA HIS A 248 -5.82 -0.77 -23.29
C HIS A 248 -5.93 0.07 -24.56
N ASP A 249 -5.88 1.39 -24.43
CA ASP A 249 -6.25 2.31 -25.51
C ASP A 249 -5.11 2.55 -26.51
N ALA A 250 -3.87 2.63 -26.04
CA ALA A 250 -2.72 2.94 -26.89
C ALA A 250 -2.02 1.67 -27.37
N GLU A 251 -1.85 0.69 -26.48
CA GLU A 251 -1.20 -0.58 -26.80
C GLU A 251 -2.17 -1.66 -27.30
N HIS A 252 -3.47 -1.34 -27.39
CA HIS A 252 -4.54 -2.21 -27.90
C HIS A 252 -4.59 -3.57 -27.17
N MET A 253 -4.24 -3.58 -25.88
CA MET A 253 -4.29 -4.79 -25.08
C MET A 253 -5.73 -5.08 -24.64
N PRO A 254 -6.28 -6.28 -24.91
CA PRO A 254 -7.52 -6.70 -24.30
C PRO A 254 -7.37 -6.79 -22.78
N PHE A 255 -8.45 -6.58 -22.02
CA PHE A 255 -8.40 -6.63 -20.56
C PHE A 255 -7.83 -7.95 -20.03
N ASP A 256 -8.16 -9.08 -20.66
CA ASP A 256 -7.71 -10.42 -20.23
C ASP A 256 -6.17 -10.57 -20.23
N ASP A 257 -5.46 -9.71 -20.96
CA ASP A 257 -3.99 -9.70 -20.94
C ASP A 257 -3.42 -9.18 -19.61
N PHE A 258 -4.17 -8.36 -18.87
CA PHE A 258 -3.68 -7.70 -17.65
C PHE A 258 -4.65 -7.70 -16.46
N ILE A 259 -5.88 -8.16 -16.65
CA ILE A 259 -6.96 -8.32 -15.67
C ILE A 259 -7.40 -9.78 -15.66
N THR A 260 -7.77 -10.30 -14.49
CA THR A 260 -8.31 -11.65 -14.34
C THR A 260 -9.78 -11.71 -14.76
N PRO A 261 -10.37 -12.92 -14.92
CA PRO A 261 -11.78 -13.06 -15.29
C PRO A 261 -12.79 -12.43 -14.32
N ASP A 262 -12.36 -11.99 -13.12
CA ASP A 262 -13.24 -11.25 -12.21
C ASP A 262 -13.46 -9.78 -12.60
N ALA A 263 -12.81 -9.33 -13.68
CA ALA A 263 -12.93 -8.01 -14.28
C ALA A 263 -12.49 -6.85 -13.36
N LEU A 264 -11.63 -7.13 -12.37
CA LEU A 264 -11.14 -6.14 -11.41
C LEU A 264 -9.66 -6.29 -11.06
N HIS A 265 -9.22 -7.50 -10.71
CA HIS A 265 -7.87 -7.73 -10.21
C HIS A 265 -6.89 -7.95 -11.36
N LEU A 266 -5.65 -7.51 -11.17
CA LEU A 266 -4.61 -7.73 -12.17
C LEU A 266 -4.17 -9.19 -12.14
N ASN A 267 -3.75 -9.72 -13.29
CA ASN A 267 -3.08 -11.01 -13.38
C ASN A 267 -1.56 -10.84 -13.16
N ASP A 268 -0.79 -11.92 -13.33
CA ASP A 268 0.67 -11.91 -13.14
C ASP A 268 1.38 -10.89 -14.05
N TRP A 269 0.95 -10.75 -15.30
CA TRP A 269 1.52 -9.78 -16.22
C TRP A 269 1.20 -8.35 -15.77
N GLY A 270 -0.06 -8.08 -15.43
CA GLY A 270 -0.50 -6.77 -14.96
C GLY A 270 0.26 -6.32 -13.71
N TYR A 271 0.39 -7.19 -12.70
CA TYR A 271 1.15 -6.88 -11.49
C TYR A 271 2.64 -6.70 -11.75
N SER A 272 3.22 -7.51 -12.65
CA SER A 272 4.62 -7.38 -13.06
C SER A 272 4.88 -6.04 -13.75
N CYS A 273 4.01 -5.64 -14.68
CA CYS A 273 4.13 -4.37 -15.40
C CYS A 273 3.89 -3.16 -14.46
N PHE A 274 2.89 -3.23 -13.58
CA PHE A 274 2.67 -2.21 -12.57
C PHE A 274 3.90 -2.04 -11.66
N ALA A 275 4.45 -3.13 -11.12
CA ALA A 275 5.62 -3.08 -10.27
C ALA A 275 6.88 -2.57 -11.01
N HIS A 276 7.06 -2.94 -12.27
CA HIS A 276 8.14 -2.47 -13.11
C HIS A 276 8.11 -0.95 -13.28
N LEU A 277 6.95 -0.41 -13.65
CA LEU A 277 6.75 1.04 -13.86
C LEU A 277 6.81 1.81 -12.54
N LEU A 278 6.27 1.26 -11.45
CA LEU A 278 6.36 1.89 -10.13
C LEU A 278 7.82 1.91 -9.63
N GLY A 279 8.58 0.84 -9.84
CA GLY A 279 10.01 0.80 -9.54
C GLY A 279 10.79 1.82 -10.37
N GLU A 280 10.45 1.99 -11.65
CA GLU A 280 10.99 3.05 -12.49
C GLU A 280 10.73 4.43 -11.90
N ALA A 281 9.47 4.71 -11.57
CA ALA A 281 9.02 5.98 -11.05
C ALA A 281 9.73 6.33 -9.73
N ILE A 282 9.83 5.36 -8.82
CA ILE A 282 10.57 5.51 -7.56
C ILE A 282 12.03 5.85 -7.85
N THR A 283 12.70 5.11 -8.73
CA THR A 283 14.12 5.37 -9.04
C THR A 283 14.36 6.70 -9.74
N GLY A 284 13.44 7.13 -10.61
CA GLY A 284 13.50 8.43 -11.27
C GLY A 284 13.24 9.61 -10.34
N ALA A 285 12.49 9.39 -9.25
CA ALA A 285 12.21 10.39 -8.22
C ALA A 285 13.32 10.53 -7.17
N LEU A 286 14.33 9.65 -7.20
CA LEU A 286 15.53 9.82 -6.39
C LEU A 286 16.38 10.92 -7.02
N PRO A 287 16.96 11.83 -6.22
CA PRO A 287 17.98 12.74 -6.69
C PRO A 287 19.21 11.91 -7.10
N MET A 288 19.24 11.44 -8.35
CA MET A 288 20.43 10.82 -8.92
C MET A 288 21.50 11.90 -8.98
N HIS A 289 22.61 11.66 -8.26
CA HIS A 289 23.87 12.41 -8.28
C HIS A 289 23.89 13.59 -9.28
N ALA A 290 23.61 14.80 -8.80
CA ALA A 290 24.02 16.05 -9.44
C ALA A 290 25.57 16.22 -9.42
N ALA A 291 26.31 15.12 -9.50
CA ALA A 291 27.75 15.03 -9.36
C ALA A 291 28.32 14.07 -10.42
N GLN A 292 28.10 14.40 -11.69
CA GLN A 292 28.98 14.07 -12.83
C GLN A 292 28.45 14.76 -14.11
N ALA A 293 28.37 16.08 -14.08
CA ALA A 293 28.60 16.84 -15.31
C ALA A 293 30.11 17.04 -15.42
N PRO A 294 30.79 16.66 -16.52
CA PRO A 294 32.15 17.11 -16.77
C PRO A 294 32.11 18.64 -16.82
N GLY A 295 32.77 19.30 -15.87
CA GLY A 295 32.94 20.74 -15.92
C GLY A 295 33.59 21.10 -17.25
N THR A 296 32.85 21.79 -18.11
CA THR A 296 33.43 22.56 -19.21
C THR A 296 34.29 23.65 -18.58
N ALA A 297 35.56 23.34 -18.38
CA ALA A 297 36.59 24.33 -18.14
C ALA A 297 36.62 25.25 -19.37
N LEU A 298 36.07 26.46 -19.21
CA LEU A 298 36.35 27.54 -20.14
C LEU A 298 37.85 27.86 -20.03
N ALA A 299 38.59 27.63 -21.11
CA ALA A 299 39.95 28.13 -21.24
C ALA A 299 39.91 29.67 -21.33
N PRO A 300 40.78 30.40 -20.61
CA PRO A 300 40.85 31.85 -20.72
C PRO A 300 41.47 32.25 -22.06
N ARG A 301 40.92 33.31 -22.66
CA ARG A 301 41.53 34.05 -23.76
C ARG A 301 42.48 35.11 -23.22
#